data_AF-C6XEV8-F1
#
_entry.id   AF-C6XEV8-F1
#
_cell.length_a   1.000
_cell.length_b   1.000
_cell.length_c   1.000
_cell.angle_alpha   90.00
_cell.angle_beta   90.00
_cell.angle_gamma   90.00
#
_symmetry.space_group_name_H-M   'P 1'
#
loop_
_entity.id
_entity.type
_entity.pdbx_description
1 polymer ?
#
loop_
_entity_poly.entity_id
_entity_poly.type
_entity_poly.pdbx_seq_one_letter_code
_entity_poly.pdbx_strand_id
1 'polypeptide(L)'
;MLVFNAFRGIFSEGREISAVYVLVRDNNVEQALRVLKKKMQGEGVLRELKMRGHYEKPSQKRVRLKSEAIRRSRKLMRKIAQREGAPVSRLRQHR
;
A
#
# COMPACT_ATOMS: atom_id res chain seq x y z
N MET A 1 34.12 7.49 5.31
CA MET A 1 33.48 7.92 4.04
C MET A 1 34.19 7.24 2.86
N LEU A 2 34.25 5.88 2.80
CA LEU A 2 34.70 5.08 1.63
C LEU A 2 34.67 3.54 1.89
N VAL A 3 33.58 2.99 2.46
CA VAL A 3 33.42 1.51 2.56
C VAL A 3 32.01 1.03 2.18
N PHE A 4 31.08 1.92 1.83
CA PHE A 4 29.66 1.56 1.66
C PHE A 4 29.17 1.53 0.20
N ASN A 5 30.08 1.54 -0.79
CA ASN A 5 29.72 1.57 -2.21
C ASN A 5 29.95 0.25 -2.97
N ALA A 6 30.27 -0.85 -2.27
CA ALA A 6 30.50 -2.14 -2.92
C ALA A 6 29.25 -3.07 -2.97
N PHE A 7 28.16 -2.73 -2.27
CA PHE A 7 26.93 -3.54 -2.25
C PHE A 7 25.81 -2.97 -3.13
N ARG A 8 26.14 -2.03 -4.02
CA ARG A 8 25.20 -1.37 -4.93
C ARG A 8 25.16 -2.02 -6.33
N GLY A 9 25.73 -3.22 -6.48
CA GLY A 9 26.10 -3.77 -7.80
C GLY A 9 25.74 -5.23 -8.11
N ILE A 10 24.96 -5.95 -7.30
CA ILE A 10 24.74 -7.40 -7.54
C ILE A 10 23.33 -7.78 -8.05
N PHE A 11 22.37 -6.86 -8.17
CA PHE A 11 21.02 -7.28 -8.57
C PHE A 11 20.39 -6.38 -9.64
N SER A 12 20.99 -6.45 -10.83
CA SER A 12 20.36 -6.10 -12.10
C SER A 12 19.88 -7.38 -12.77
N GLU A 13 18.60 -7.74 -12.61
CA GLU A 13 17.80 -8.46 -13.63
C GLU A 13 16.33 -8.66 -13.19
N GLY A 14 15.39 -8.05 -13.91
CA GLY A 14 14.18 -8.74 -14.36
C GLY A 14 12.92 -8.78 -13.47
N ARG A 15 12.91 -8.26 -12.24
CA ARG A 15 11.65 -8.00 -11.49
C ARG A 15 11.81 -6.73 -10.68
N GLU A 16 10.93 -5.74 -10.87
CA GLU A 16 10.77 -4.63 -9.93
C GLU A 16 10.24 -5.19 -8.60
N ILE A 17 11.14 -5.75 -7.79
CA ILE A 17 10.85 -6.04 -6.40
C ILE A 17 10.85 -4.67 -5.74
N SER A 18 9.66 -4.14 -5.43
CA SER A 18 9.53 -2.96 -4.58
C SER A 18 10.01 -3.32 -3.17
N ALA A 19 11.31 -3.29 -2.96
CA ALA A 19 11.95 -3.57 -1.70
C ALA A 19 11.80 -2.34 -0.77
N VAL A 20 11.08 -2.52 0.34
CA VAL A 20 10.89 -1.47 1.34
C VAL A 20 12.01 -1.53 2.36
N TYR A 21 12.79 -0.46 2.45
CA TYR A 21 13.87 -0.32 3.44
C TYR A 21 13.45 0.58 4.61
N VAL A 22 13.92 0.22 5.81
CA VAL A 22 13.76 1.03 7.03
C VAL A 22 15.11 1.15 7.72
N LEU A 23 15.53 2.39 7.98
CA LEU A 23 16.73 2.68 8.76
C LEU A 23 16.39 2.54 10.24
N VAL A 24 17.15 1.72 10.96
CA VAL A 24 17.03 1.57 12.41
C VAL A 24 18.09 2.46 13.06
N ARG A 25 17.68 3.31 13.99
CA ARG A 25 18.57 4.11 14.82
C ARG A 25 18.42 3.66 16.28
N ASP A 26 19.51 3.71 17.03
CA ASP A 26 19.53 3.48 18.47
C ASP A 26 18.98 2.11 18.93
N ASN A 27 19.23 1.05 18.15
CA ASN A 27 18.76 -0.32 18.41
C ASN A 27 17.23 -0.47 18.60
N ASN A 28 16.43 0.51 18.19
CA ASN A 28 14.98 0.45 18.32
C ASN A 28 14.33 -0.38 17.20
N VAL A 29 14.49 -1.69 17.30
CA VAL A 29 14.02 -2.67 16.30
C VAL A 29 12.50 -2.73 16.24
N GLU A 30 11.81 -2.66 17.38
CA GLU A 30 10.36 -2.77 17.44
C GLU A 30 9.67 -1.61 16.71
N GLN A 31 10.18 -0.39 16.89
CA GLN A 31 9.67 0.78 16.17
C GLN A 31 9.93 0.65 14.67
N ALA A 32 11.10 0.16 14.27
CA ALA A 32 11.43 -0.07 12.87
C ALA A 32 10.48 -1.09 12.21
N LEU A 33 10.16 -2.19 12.90
CA LEU A 33 9.20 -3.18 12.43
C LEU A 33 7.79 -2.59 12.29
N ARG A 34 7.38 -1.72 13.22
CA ARG A 34 6.09 -1.02 13.14
C ARG A 34 6.02 -0.08 11.94
N VAL A 35 7.10 0.66 11.68
CA VAL A 35 7.22 1.56 10.53
C VAL A 35 7.23 0.76 9.22
N LEU A 36 7.98 -0.33 9.16
CA LEU A 36 8.03 -1.23 8.00
C LEU A 36 6.64 -1.76 7.67
N LYS A 37 5.94 -2.32 8.66
CA LYS A 37 4.56 -2.82 8.50
C LYS A 37 3.63 -1.72 8.00
N LYS A 38 3.74 -0.50 8.52
CA LYS A 38 2.91 0.64 8.08
C LYS A 38 3.22 1.06 6.63
N LYS A 39 4.49 1.08 6.21
CA LYS A 39 4.89 1.36 4.83
C LYS A 39 4.37 0.29 3.86
N MET A 40 4.58 -1.00 4.19
CA MET A 40 4.08 -2.13 3.38
C MET A 40 2.55 -2.14 3.25
N GLN A 41 1.83 -1.75 4.30
CA GLN A 41 0.37 -1.60 4.26
C GLN A 41 -0.07 -0.44 3.36
N GLY A 42 0.73 0.63 3.27
CA GLY A 42 0.48 1.77 2.37
C GLY A 42 0.67 1.41 0.90
N GLU A 43 1.73 0.67 0.58
CA GLU A 43 2.00 0.17 -0.78
C GLU A 43 1.02 -0.93 -1.21
N GLY A 44 0.38 -1.61 -0.25
CA GLY A 44 -0.63 -2.63 -0.54
C GLY A 44 -0.05 -4.00 -0.87
N VAL A 45 1.26 -4.19 -0.71
CA VAL A 45 2.00 -5.43 -0.98
C VAL A 45 1.37 -6.62 -0.25
N LEU A 46 1.04 -6.46 1.05
CA LEU A 46 0.40 -7.53 1.83
C LEU A 46 -0.99 -7.92 1.31
N ARG A 47 -1.74 -6.97 0.75
CA ARG A 47 -3.06 -7.24 0.16
C ARG A 47 -2.90 -7.97 -1.16
N GLU A 48 -1.93 -7.56 -1.96
CA GLU A 48 -1.61 -8.21 -3.22
C GLU A 48 -1.15 -9.66 -3.01
N LEU A 49 -0.27 -9.91 -2.04
CA LEU A 49 0.15 -11.26 -1.66
C LEU A 49 -1.04 -12.13 -1.28
N LYS A 50 -1.97 -11.62 -0.46
CA LYS A 50 -3.19 -12.35 -0.09
C LYS A 50 -4.11 -12.63 -1.29
N MET A 51 -4.22 -11.68 -2.22
CA MET A 51 -5.05 -11.84 -3.43
C MET A 51 -4.44 -12.79 -4.47
N ARG A 52 -3.12 -12.95 -4.48
CA ARG A 52 -2.39 -13.83 -5.41
C ARG A 52 -2.23 -15.26 -4.89
N GLY A 53 -2.56 -15.54 -3.63
CA GLY A 53 -2.39 -16.86 -3.02
C GLY A 53 -3.29 -17.97 -3.59
N HIS A 54 -4.41 -17.61 -4.25
CA HIS A 54 -5.35 -18.58 -4.82
C HIS A 54 -5.83 -18.12 -6.20
N TYR A 55 -6.10 -19.06 -7.09
CA TYR A 55 -6.71 -18.77 -8.39
C TYR A 55 -8.12 -18.22 -8.21
N GLU A 56 -8.35 -16.99 -8.66
CA GLU A 56 -9.66 -16.36 -8.65
C GLU A 56 -10.24 -16.40 -10.06
N LYS A 57 -11.47 -16.93 -10.19
CA LYS A 57 -12.16 -16.99 -11.48
C LYS A 57 -12.32 -15.58 -12.06
N PRO A 58 -12.17 -15.36 -13.38
CA PRO A 58 -12.24 -14.03 -13.99
C PRO A 58 -13.54 -13.27 -13.70
N SER A 59 -14.67 -13.95 -13.56
CA SER A 59 -15.94 -13.32 -13.17
C SER A 59 -15.90 -12.74 -11.75
N GLN A 60 -15.33 -13.47 -10.79
CA GLN A 60 -15.17 -13.05 -9.39
C GLN A 60 -14.17 -11.88 -9.29
N LYS A 61 -13.07 -11.97 -10.04
CA LYS A 61 -12.07 -10.89 -10.14
C LYS A 61 -12.69 -9.57 -10.60
N ARG A 62 -13.57 -9.59 -11.62
CA ARG A 62 -14.27 -8.38 -12.11
C ARG A 62 -15.16 -7.74 -11.03
N VAL A 63 -15.93 -8.55 -10.29
CA VAL A 63 -16.79 -8.06 -9.20
C VAL A 63 -15.97 -7.47 -8.05
N ARG A 64 -14.86 -8.13 -7.67
CA ARG A 64 -13.94 -7.60 -6.66
C ARG A 64 -13.34 -6.27 -7.08
N LEU A 65 -12.81 -6.17 -8.30
CA LEU A 65 -12.21 -4.93 -8.80
C LEU A 65 -13.21 -3.77 -8.82
N LYS A 66 -14.45 -4.01 -9.27
CA LYS A 66 -15.52 -2.99 -9.28
C LYS A 66 -15.85 -2.50 -7.87
N SER A 67 -16.04 -3.43 -6.92
CA SER A 67 -16.33 -3.07 -5.53
C SER A 67 -15.15 -2.36 -4.84
N GLU A 68 -13.92 -2.78 -5.14
CA GLU A 68 -12.71 -2.12 -4.64
C GLU A 68 -12.54 -0.70 -5.17
N ALA A 69 -12.79 -0.47 -6.45
CA ALA A 69 -12.70 0.86 -7.07
C ALA A 69 -13.70 1.82 -6.43
N ILE A 70 -14.96 1.39 -6.26
CA ILE A 70 -16.00 2.17 -5.57
C ILE A 70 -15.58 2.48 -4.13
N ARG A 71 -15.03 1.50 -3.40
CA ARG A 71 -14.56 1.70 -2.03
C ARG A 71 -13.39 2.69 -1.97
N ARG A 72 -12.44 2.62 -2.89
CA ARG A 72 -11.31 3.57 -2.98
C ARG A 72 -11.79 4.98 -3.29
N SER A 73 -12.68 5.14 -4.25
CA SER A 73 -13.29 6.43 -4.62
C SER A 73 -14.02 7.06 -3.42
N ARG A 74 -14.88 6.29 -2.72
CA ARG A 74 -15.57 6.77 -1.51
C ARG A 74 -14.60 7.17 -0.40
N LYS A 75 -13.50 6.43 -0.22
CA LYS A 75 -12.47 6.75 0.77
C LYS A 75 -11.73 8.04 0.41
N LEU A 76 -11.44 8.26 -0.88
CA LEU A 76 -10.81 9.49 -1.35
C LEU A 76 -11.72 10.70 -1.13
N MET A 77 -13.00 10.61 -1.53
CA MET A 77 -13.97 11.67 -1.31
C MET A 77 -14.15 12.02 0.17
N ARG A 78 -14.16 11.02 1.06
CA ARG A 78 -14.18 11.27 2.52
C ARG A 78 -12.94 12.01 3.02
N LYS A 79 -11.75 11.66 2.53
CA LYS A 79 -10.50 12.35 2.90
C LYS A 79 -10.48 13.79 2.42
N ILE A 80 -10.98 14.06 1.21
CA ILE A 80 -11.10 15.41 0.65
C ILE A 80 -12.08 16.23 1.48
N ALA A 81 -13.28 15.71 1.74
CA ALA A 81 -14.29 16.40 2.55
C ALA A 81 -13.81 16.72 3.99
N GLN A 82 -13.06 15.81 4.61
CA GLN A 82 -12.44 16.06 5.92
C GLN A 82 -11.41 17.19 5.88
N ARG A 83 -10.65 17.31 4.79
CA ARG A 83 -9.65 18.38 4.61
C ARG A 83 -10.29 19.73 4.35
N GLU A 84 -11.41 19.75 3.64
CA GLU A 84 -12.17 20.95 3.26
C GLU A 84 -13.20 21.37 4.31
N GLY A 85 -13.31 20.65 5.44
CA GLY A 85 -14.26 20.95 6.51
C GLY A 85 -15.73 20.69 6.16
N ALA A 86 -16.00 19.99 5.05
CA ALA A 86 -17.35 19.74 4.56
C ALA A 86 -18.01 18.55 5.30
N PRO A 87 -19.29 18.65 5.71
CA PRO A 87 -19.97 17.58 6.43
C PRO A 87 -20.18 16.34 5.52
N VAL A 88 -19.77 15.18 6.02
CA VAL A 88 -19.84 13.86 5.34
C VAL A 88 -21.28 13.47 4.94
N SER A 89 -22.29 14.11 5.53
CA SER A 89 -23.72 13.86 5.26
C SER A 89 -24.18 14.22 3.85
N ARG A 90 -23.46 15.09 3.12
CA ARG A 90 -23.88 15.56 1.78
C ARG A 90 -23.55 14.60 0.63
N LEU A 91 -22.70 13.58 0.86
CA LEU A 91 -22.25 12.62 -0.17
C LEU A 91 -23.19 11.40 -0.33
N ARG A 92 -24.36 11.41 0.30
CA ARG A 92 -25.31 10.29 0.35
C ARG A 92 -26.40 10.34 -0.72
N GLN A 93 -26.48 11.43 -1.47
CA GLN A 93 -27.55 11.68 -2.44
C GLN A 93 -27.00 11.50 -3.86
N HIS A 94 -27.19 10.31 -4.39
CA HIS A 94 -27.44 9.96 -5.80
C HIS A 94 -27.27 8.45 -5.87
N ARG A 95 -28.40 7.77 -5.62
CA ARG A 95 -28.60 6.37 -5.98
C ARG A 95 -28.48 6.22 -7.49
#